data_AF-A0A831T6Q5-F1
#
_entry.id   AF-A0A831T6Q5-F1
#
_cell.length_a   1.000
_cell.length_b   1.000
_cell.length_c   1.000
_cell.angle_alpha   90.00
_cell.angle_beta   90.00
_cell.angle_gamma   90.00
#
_symmetry.space_group_name_H-M   'P 1'
#
loop_
_entity.id
_entity.type
_entity.pdbx_description
1 polymer ?
#
loop_
_entity_poly.entity_id
_entity_poly.type
_entity_poly.pdbx_seq_one_letter_code
_entity_poly.pdbx_strand_id
1 'polypeptide(L)'
;MYRNCSHFFKYVLAIALLVILLFSTNSFELMGNPRVSLQGPPDQVLSFSVEGARPLAEAIEILVKKYGWQITYEDARYVHESDLVDKTDPNYLKNNPGTTRRALRPRPGRIDFTYPVTTKNPAGIPDNPGKVIQRLLDAHAAAGNPGIFGLKRDFGIFHVLPIQTKNSAGQMVKVSSILDTRISFPEEERTGYQTLRVICETISKSTGTEVTVGTIPLNFFIRYRSTEGATNEPARNVLVRFLSGTGARFYWLLFYGAGWQGYALNIQAAPDPPKPPQGKMDPTGRRY
;
A
#
# COMPACT_ATOMS: atom_id res chain seq x y z
N MET A 1 -34.52 7.06 -53.84
CA MET A 1 -35.61 7.15 -54.84
C MET A 1 -36.60 6.03 -54.53
N TYR A 2 -37.82 6.38 -54.12
CA TYR A 2 -39.08 5.59 -54.04
C TYR A 2 -39.08 4.22 -53.31
N ARG A 3 -39.67 4.12 -52.10
CA ARG A 3 -41.10 3.94 -51.70
C ARG A 3 -41.48 2.44 -51.54
N ASN A 4 -41.80 1.99 -50.31
CA ASN A 4 -43.15 1.83 -49.69
C ASN A 4 -43.86 0.53 -50.13
N CYS A 5 -44.76 -0.14 -49.38
CA CYS A 5 -45.24 -0.18 -48.00
C CYS A 5 -46.45 -1.18 -47.96
N SER A 6 -46.89 -1.59 -46.77
CA SER A 6 -48.22 -2.18 -46.37
C SER A 6 -48.40 -3.71 -46.54
N HIS A 7 -49.06 -4.49 -45.64
CA HIS A 7 -50.05 -4.30 -44.56
C HIS A 7 -49.77 -5.34 -43.43
N PHE A 8 -49.94 -5.17 -42.10
CA PHE A 8 -50.98 -4.61 -41.19
C PHE A 8 -52.22 -5.53 -40.95
N PHE A 9 -52.63 -5.66 -39.66
CA PHE A 9 -53.87 -6.28 -39.04
C PHE A 9 -53.84 -7.80 -38.70
N LYS A 10 -54.23 -8.38 -37.54
CA LYS A 10 -55.07 -8.13 -36.32
C LYS A 10 -54.50 -9.08 -35.20
N TYR A 11 -54.42 -8.81 -33.90
CA TYR A 11 -55.50 -8.60 -32.92
C TYR A 11 -54.95 -8.05 -31.59
N VAL A 12 -55.79 -7.22 -30.97
CA VAL A 12 -55.68 -6.47 -29.73
C VAL A 12 -56.71 -7.03 -28.74
N LEU A 13 -56.54 -6.72 -27.45
CA LEU A 13 -57.57 -6.53 -26.40
C LEU A 13 -57.87 -7.73 -25.46
N ALA A 14 -58.06 -7.63 -24.13
CA ALA A 14 -57.64 -6.75 -23.02
C ALA A 14 -58.38 -7.23 -21.73
N ILE A 15 -58.10 -6.55 -20.59
CA ILE A 15 -58.98 -6.31 -19.40
C ILE A 15 -59.08 -7.49 -18.40
N ALA A 16 -58.63 -7.49 -17.13
CA ALA A 16 -58.63 -6.54 -15.99
C ALA A 16 -60.00 -6.33 -15.28
N LEU A 17 -60.04 -6.64 -13.96
CA LEU A 17 -61.11 -6.39 -12.95
C LEU A 17 -62.27 -7.41 -12.96
N LEU A 18 -62.91 -7.88 -11.87
CA LEU A 18 -63.11 -7.47 -10.47
C LEU A 18 -63.81 -8.70 -9.76
N VAL A 19 -63.34 -9.23 -8.62
CA VAL A 19 -63.97 -9.12 -7.27
C VAL A 19 -65.06 -10.15 -6.85
N ILE A 20 -64.77 -10.80 -5.70
CA ILE A 20 -65.64 -11.20 -4.56
C ILE A 20 -65.97 -12.70 -4.28
N LEU A 21 -65.34 -13.15 -3.16
CA LEU A 21 -65.75 -14.04 -2.04
C LEU A 21 -66.06 -15.53 -2.28
N LEU A 22 -65.39 -16.41 -1.51
CA LEU A 22 -65.93 -17.00 -0.26
C LEU A 22 -64.83 -17.73 0.55
N PHE A 23 -64.68 -17.27 1.80
CA PHE A 23 -64.24 -17.89 3.05
C PHE A 23 -63.54 -19.28 3.04
N SER A 24 -62.35 -19.35 3.64
CA SER A 24 -62.15 -20.20 4.82
C SER A 24 -60.97 -19.72 5.68
N THR A 25 -61.27 -19.59 6.96
CA THR A 25 -60.41 -19.29 8.09
C THR A 25 -59.41 -20.41 8.33
N ASN A 26 -58.14 -20.08 8.57
CA ASN A 26 -57.32 -20.80 9.56
C ASN A 26 -56.26 -19.87 10.13
N SER A 27 -56.49 -19.50 11.38
CA SER A 27 -55.58 -18.82 12.27
C SER A 27 -54.41 -19.74 12.59
N PHE A 28 -53.18 -19.29 12.33
CA PHE A 28 -52.02 -19.75 13.07
C PHE A 28 -51.02 -18.59 13.16
N GLU A 29 -51.26 -17.71 14.13
CA GLU A 29 -50.24 -16.80 14.65
C GLU A 29 -49.17 -17.67 15.34
N LEU A 30 -48.13 -18.02 14.60
CA LEU A 30 -46.83 -18.23 15.21
C LEU A 30 -46.33 -16.85 15.63
N MET A 31 -46.33 -16.62 16.94
CA MET A 31 -45.57 -15.54 17.56
C MET A 31 -44.11 -15.66 17.14
N GLY A 32 -43.76 -14.99 16.05
CA GLY A 32 -42.40 -14.73 15.65
C GLY A 32 -41.81 -13.77 16.67
N ASN A 33 -41.15 -14.35 17.68
CA ASN A 33 -40.29 -13.66 18.63
C ASN A 33 -39.50 -12.57 17.90
N PRO A 34 -39.53 -11.29 18.30
CA PRO A 34 -38.68 -10.29 17.67
C PRO A 34 -37.24 -10.77 17.84
N ARG A 35 -36.61 -11.17 16.72
CA ARG A 35 -35.16 -11.32 16.69
C ARG A 35 -34.61 -9.94 16.97
N VAL A 36 -34.30 -9.70 18.23
CA VAL A 36 -33.36 -8.66 18.63
C VAL A 36 -32.07 -9.02 17.92
N SER A 37 -31.85 -8.41 16.76
CA SER A 37 -30.54 -8.33 16.16
C SER A 37 -29.71 -7.55 17.16
N LEU A 38 -28.91 -8.25 17.96
CA LEU A 38 -27.82 -7.65 18.71
C LEU A 38 -26.87 -7.03 17.67
N GLN A 39 -27.14 -5.79 17.28
CA GLN A 39 -26.16 -4.93 16.64
C GLN A 39 -24.98 -4.92 17.60
N GLY A 40 -23.90 -5.59 17.18
CA GLY A 40 -22.65 -5.57 17.94
C GLY A 40 -22.25 -4.13 18.23
N PRO A 41 -21.40 -3.91 19.25
CA PRO A 41 -20.96 -2.57 19.62
C PRO A 41 -20.45 -1.81 18.37
N PRO A 42 -20.78 -0.51 18.24
CA PRO A 42 -20.48 0.25 17.02
C PRO A 42 -18.98 0.20 16.74
N ASP A 43 -18.62 0.00 15.46
CA ASP A 43 -17.23 0.08 15.04
C ASP A 43 -16.65 1.46 15.43
N GLN A 44 -15.47 1.46 16.04
CA GLN A 44 -14.75 2.70 16.34
C GLN A 44 -14.14 3.24 15.04
N VAL A 45 -14.34 4.52 14.75
CA VAL A 45 -13.64 5.17 13.63
C VAL A 45 -12.34 5.80 14.15
N LEU A 46 -11.21 5.40 13.57
CA LEU A 46 -9.91 6.01 13.84
C LEU A 46 -9.53 6.94 12.70
N SER A 47 -8.75 7.97 13.01
CA SER A 47 -8.27 8.94 12.03
C SER A 47 -6.83 9.36 12.28
N PHE A 48 -6.14 9.78 11.22
CA PHE A 48 -4.89 10.53 11.28
C PHE A 48 -4.71 11.36 10.00
N SER A 49 -3.84 12.37 10.06
CA SER A 49 -3.44 13.17 8.92
C SER A 49 -1.92 13.15 8.78
N VAL A 50 -1.44 13.12 7.55
CA VAL A 50 -0.01 13.26 7.20
C VAL A 50 0.15 14.32 6.13
N GLU A 51 1.22 15.09 6.22
CA GLU A 51 1.59 16.12 5.25
C GLU A 51 3.11 16.10 5.08
N GLY A 52 3.56 16.02 3.82
CA GLY A 52 4.99 15.90 3.55
C GLY A 52 5.28 15.63 2.08
N ALA A 53 6.55 15.43 1.74
CA ALA A 53 6.95 15.11 0.38
C ALA A 53 6.53 13.68 -0.04
N ARG A 54 6.31 12.77 0.93
CA ARG A 54 5.91 11.38 0.69
C ARG A 54 4.82 10.95 1.68
N PRO A 55 3.63 11.58 1.62
CA PRO A 55 2.60 11.36 2.63
C PRO A 55 2.15 9.89 2.69
N LEU A 56 2.12 9.17 1.58
CA LEU A 56 1.77 7.75 1.58
C LEU A 56 2.81 6.88 2.32
N ALA A 57 4.10 7.13 2.15
CA ALA A 57 5.14 6.43 2.89
C ALA A 57 5.01 6.68 4.39
N GLU A 58 4.80 7.93 4.79
CA GLU A 58 4.61 8.33 6.19
C GLU A 58 3.36 7.67 6.81
N ALA A 59 2.25 7.65 6.07
CA ALA A 59 1.03 6.96 6.51
C ALA A 59 1.23 5.44 6.67
N ILE A 60 1.99 4.82 5.76
CA ILE A 60 2.36 3.41 5.88
C ILE A 60 3.18 3.17 7.14
N GLU A 61 4.18 4.01 7.41
CA GLU A 61 4.98 3.90 8.63
C GLU A 61 4.14 4.04 9.89
N ILE A 62 3.11 4.90 9.91
CA ILE A 62 2.16 4.98 11.01
C ILE A 62 1.45 3.64 11.22
N LEU A 63 0.95 3.00 10.15
CA LEU A 63 0.30 1.69 10.24
C LEU A 63 1.26 0.58 10.71
N VAL A 64 2.49 0.57 10.20
CA VAL A 64 3.54 -0.37 10.63
C VAL A 64 3.83 -0.18 12.12
N LYS A 65 4.06 1.06 12.56
CA LYS A 65 4.38 1.38 13.96
C LYS A 65 3.22 1.04 14.91
N LYS A 66 1.99 1.29 14.47
CA LYS A 66 0.79 1.08 15.29
C LYS A 66 0.42 -0.39 15.41
N TYR A 67 0.57 -1.18 14.35
CA TYR A 67 0.02 -2.54 14.30
C TYR A 67 1.07 -3.65 14.14
N GLY A 68 2.34 -3.31 13.95
CA GLY A 68 3.40 -4.28 13.66
C GLY A 68 3.22 -4.99 12.32
N TRP A 69 2.39 -4.46 11.43
CA TRP A 69 2.19 -5.01 10.09
C TRP A 69 3.48 -4.84 9.27
N GLN A 70 3.88 -5.88 8.53
CA GLN A 70 4.98 -5.76 7.57
C GLN A 70 4.42 -5.19 6.27
N ILE A 71 4.59 -3.87 6.11
CA ILE A 71 4.19 -3.14 4.90
C ILE A 71 5.43 -2.51 4.30
N THR A 72 5.67 -2.81 3.05
CA THR A 72 6.77 -2.24 2.27
C THR A 72 6.22 -1.23 1.28
N TYR A 73 7.04 -0.26 0.92
CA TYR A 73 6.65 0.83 0.03
C TYR A 73 7.75 1.11 -0.98
N GLU A 74 7.35 1.41 -2.21
CA GLU A 74 8.25 1.88 -3.25
C GLU A 74 7.71 3.15 -3.90
N ASP A 75 8.56 4.17 -4.02
CA ASP A 75 8.23 5.38 -4.77
C ASP A 75 8.03 5.07 -6.26
N ALA A 76 7.07 5.79 -6.87
CA ALA A 76 7.07 5.98 -8.31
C ALA A 76 8.27 6.87 -8.73
N ARG A 77 8.71 6.73 -9.98
CA ARG A 77 9.62 7.72 -10.57
C ARG A 77 8.87 9.04 -10.77
N TYR A 78 9.46 10.13 -10.29
CA TYR A 78 8.98 11.49 -10.52
C TYR A 78 9.62 12.02 -11.80
N VAL A 79 8.86 12.01 -12.90
CA VAL A 79 9.34 12.43 -14.22
C VAL A 79 8.76 13.79 -14.61
N HIS A 80 7.46 14.01 -14.33
CA HIS A 80 6.79 15.25 -14.67
C HIS A 80 7.07 16.36 -13.66
N GLU A 81 7.26 17.59 -14.14
CA GLU A 81 7.57 18.74 -13.30
C GLU A 81 6.46 19.08 -12.29
N SER A 82 5.19 18.80 -12.60
CA SER A 82 4.07 19.02 -11.67
C SER A 82 4.15 18.18 -10.39
N ASP A 83 4.93 17.11 -10.42
CA ASP A 83 5.10 16.19 -9.30
C ASP A 83 6.38 16.51 -8.52
N LEU A 84 7.05 17.61 -8.87
CA LEU A 84 8.31 18.05 -8.31
C LEU A 84 8.22 19.48 -7.80
N VAL A 85 9.07 19.80 -6.82
CA VAL A 85 9.36 21.17 -6.39
C VAL A 85 10.86 21.37 -6.40
N ASP A 86 11.30 22.49 -6.97
CA ASP A 86 12.68 22.90 -6.94
C ASP A 86 12.99 23.59 -5.60
N LYS A 87 13.87 22.98 -4.82
CA LYS A 87 14.35 23.52 -3.54
C LYS A 87 15.82 23.94 -3.62
N THR A 88 16.31 24.26 -4.82
CA THR A 88 17.68 24.75 -5.00
C THR A 88 17.85 26.08 -4.28
N ASP A 89 18.94 26.22 -3.52
CA ASP A 89 19.27 27.47 -2.84
C ASP A 89 19.41 28.61 -3.87
N PRO A 90 18.66 29.72 -3.74
CA PRO A 90 18.77 30.86 -4.64
C PRO A 90 20.20 31.43 -4.75
N ASN A 91 20.97 31.43 -3.66
CA ASN A 91 22.36 31.88 -3.67
C ASN A 91 23.25 30.95 -4.48
N TYR A 92 23.00 29.64 -4.42
CA TYR A 92 23.70 28.68 -5.26
C TYR A 92 23.44 28.94 -6.74
N LEU A 93 22.18 29.19 -7.13
CA LEU A 93 21.82 29.53 -8.51
C LEU A 93 22.49 30.82 -8.98
N LYS A 94 22.51 31.85 -8.13
CA LYS A 94 23.16 33.14 -8.42
C LYS A 94 24.67 32.97 -8.65
N ASN A 95 25.33 32.15 -7.83
CA ASN A 95 26.77 31.94 -7.90
C ASN A 95 27.19 30.90 -8.96
N ASN A 96 26.23 30.15 -9.52
CA ASN A 96 26.47 29.12 -10.53
C ASN A 96 25.52 29.29 -11.73
N PRO A 97 25.60 30.42 -12.45
CA PRO A 97 24.73 30.68 -13.59
C PRO A 97 24.87 29.57 -14.65
N GLY A 98 23.75 29.12 -15.20
CA GLY A 98 23.72 28.04 -16.21
C GLY A 98 23.88 26.62 -15.66
N THR A 99 24.03 26.44 -14.34
CA THR A 99 24.05 25.09 -13.75
C THR A 99 22.75 24.34 -14.07
N THR A 100 22.87 23.04 -14.35
CA THR A 100 21.75 22.11 -14.50
C THR A 100 21.45 21.37 -13.20
N ARG A 101 22.30 21.52 -12.17
CA ARG A 101 22.09 20.88 -10.87
C ARG A 101 20.90 21.53 -10.16
N ARG A 102 19.95 20.71 -9.75
CA ARG A 102 18.74 21.13 -9.03
C ARG A 102 18.46 20.24 -7.84
N ALA A 103 18.07 20.83 -6.73
CA ALA A 103 17.61 20.11 -5.54
C ALA A 103 16.11 19.79 -5.68
N LEU A 104 15.77 18.94 -6.65
CA LEU A 104 14.39 18.53 -6.91
C LEU A 104 13.90 17.58 -5.82
N ARG A 105 12.73 17.88 -5.27
CA ARG A 105 12.02 17.05 -4.30
C ARG A 105 10.64 16.68 -4.84
N PRO A 106 10.04 15.56 -4.41
CA PRO A 106 8.64 15.29 -4.68
C PRO A 106 7.77 16.45 -4.18
N ARG A 107 6.74 16.81 -4.94
CA ARG A 107 5.77 17.81 -4.54
C ARG A 107 5.09 17.37 -3.24
N PRO A 108 5.06 18.22 -2.20
CA PRO A 108 4.35 17.90 -0.98
C PRO A 108 2.87 17.62 -1.23
N GLY A 109 2.33 16.69 -0.44
CA GLY A 109 0.94 16.29 -0.46
C GLY A 109 0.42 16.07 0.95
N ARG A 110 -0.90 15.88 1.05
CA ARG A 110 -1.60 15.61 2.30
C ARG A 110 -2.50 14.39 2.12
N ILE A 111 -2.63 13.60 3.18
CA ILE A 111 -3.64 12.53 3.27
C ILE A 111 -4.35 12.68 4.61
N ASP A 112 -5.65 12.97 4.56
CA ASP A 112 -6.55 12.83 5.69
C ASP A 112 -7.19 11.44 5.62
N PHE A 113 -6.90 10.58 6.59
CA PHE A 113 -7.29 9.18 6.55
C PHE A 113 -8.20 8.80 7.72
N THR A 114 -9.31 8.14 7.41
CA THR A 114 -10.24 7.57 8.39
C THR A 114 -10.54 6.11 8.05
N TYR A 115 -10.64 5.26 9.07
CA TYR A 115 -10.95 3.85 8.89
C TYR A 115 -11.67 3.26 10.12
N PRO A 116 -12.59 2.31 9.90
CA PRO A 116 -13.27 1.61 10.98
C PRO A 116 -12.35 0.56 11.60
N VAL A 117 -12.50 0.37 12.90
CA VAL A 117 -11.92 -0.69 13.70
C VAL A 117 -13.04 -1.32 14.49
N THR A 118 -13.15 -2.65 14.41
CA THR A 118 -14.17 -3.34 15.18
C THR A 118 -13.82 -3.34 16.66
N THR A 119 -14.83 -3.11 17.49
CA THR A 119 -14.75 -3.24 18.96
C THR A 119 -14.62 -4.69 19.42
N LYS A 120 -14.82 -5.66 18.51
CA LYS A 120 -14.62 -7.09 18.79
C LYS A 120 -13.16 -7.45 19.05
N ASN A 121 -12.22 -6.65 18.56
CA ASN A 121 -10.80 -6.86 18.80
C ASN A 121 -10.35 -5.98 19.98
N PRO A 122 -10.11 -6.54 21.18
CA PRO A 122 -9.70 -5.77 22.35
C PRO A 122 -8.32 -5.11 22.17
N ALA A 123 -7.50 -5.58 21.22
CA ALA A 123 -6.23 -4.94 20.87
C ALA A 123 -6.41 -3.71 19.95
N GLY A 124 -7.64 -3.41 19.49
CA GLY A 124 -7.90 -2.31 18.56
C GLY A 124 -7.23 -2.49 17.19
N ILE A 125 -6.89 -3.73 16.83
CA ILE A 125 -6.25 -4.08 15.56
C ILE A 125 -7.36 -4.35 14.53
N PRO A 126 -7.32 -3.70 13.34
CA PRO A 126 -8.27 -3.98 12.27
C PRO A 126 -8.20 -5.45 11.81
N ASP A 127 -9.37 -6.10 11.66
CA ASP A 127 -9.46 -7.51 11.24
C ASP A 127 -8.91 -7.77 9.83
N ASN A 128 -8.94 -6.76 8.96
CA ASN A 128 -8.46 -6.87 7.59
C ASN A 128 -7.47 -5.74 7.26
N PRO A 129 -6.16 -5.97 7.52
CA PRO A 129 -5.11 -5.01 7.21
C PRO A 129 -5.12 -4.58 5.74
N GLY A 130 -5.37 -5.52 4.82
CA GLY A 130 -5.42 -5.24 3.38
C GLY A 130 -6.50 -4.24 3.00
N LYS A 131 -7.69 -4.31 3.61
CA LYS A 131 -8.76 -3.31 3.39
C LYS A 131 -8.39 -1.93 3.93
N VAL A 132 -7.70 -1.86 5.07
CA VAL A 132 -7.22 -0.58 5.63
C VAL A 132 -6.17 0.04 4.70
N ILE A 133 -5.20 -0.76 4.26
CA ILE A 133 -4.16 -0.29 3.33
C ILE A 133 -4.78 0.14 2.01
N GLN A 134 -5.70 -0.63 1.43
CA GLN A 134 -6.36 -0.25 0.18
C GLN A 134 -7.10 1.09 0.30
N ARG A 135 -7.85 1.30 1.39
CA ARG A 135 -8.51 2.59 1.63
C ARG A 135 -7.51 3.75 1.74
N LEU A 136 -6.33 3.50 2.29
CA LEU A 136 -5.27 4.50 2.35
C LEU A 136 -4.75 4.83 0.94
N LEU A 137 -4.60 3.84 0.07
CA LEU A 137 -4.23 4.07 -1.34
C LEU A 137 -5.29 4.88 -2.07
N ASP A 138 -6.58 4.57 -1.83
CA ASP A 138 -7.70 5.29 -2.42
C ASP A 138 -7.71 6.76 -1.95
N ALA A 139 -7.47 7.01 -0.66
CA ALA A 139 -7.37 8.35 -0.10
C ALA A 139 -6.18 9.14 -0.68
N HIS A 140 -5.02 8.49 -0.87
CA HIS A 140 -3.86 9.10 -1.53
C HIS A 140 -4.18 9.53 -2.98
N ALA A 141 -4.83 8.65 -3.75
CA ALA A 141 -5.21 8.95 -5.12
C ALA A 141 -6.26 10.07 -5.19
N ALA A 142 -7.28 10.04 -4.32
CA ALA A 142 -8.32 11.06 -4.25
C ALA A 142 -7.77 12.46 -3.88
N ALA A 143 -6.69 12.52 -3.09
CA ALA A 143 -6.01 13.76 -2.76
C ALA A 143 -5.19 14.36 -3.93
N GLY A 144 -5.09 13.67 -5.07
CA GLY A 144 -4.31 14.16 -6.22
C GLY A 144 -2.80 14.16 -5.95
N ASN A 145 -2.34 13.33 -5.03
CA ASN A 145 -0.92 13.16 -4.74
C ASN A 145 -0.21 12.44 -5.91
N PRO A 146 1.11 12.64 -6.09
CA PRO A 146 1.85 11.98 -7.16
C PRO A 146 1.79 10.45 -7.10
N GLY A 147 1.67 9.82 -8.28
CA GLY A 147 1.65 8.37 -8.45
C GLY A 147 0.33 7.70 -8.03
N ILE A 148 0.00 6.60 -8.73
CA ILE A 148 -1.07 5.68 -8.36
C ILE A 148 -0.43 4.36 -7.95
N PHE A 149 -0.91 3.81 -6.83
CA PHE A 149 -0.31 2.67 -6.17
C PHE A 149 -1.28 1.49 -6.11
N GLY A 150 -0.72 0.28 -6.14
CA GLY A 150 -1.44 -0.97 -5.95
C GLY A 150 -0.96 -1.70 -4.71
N LEU A 151 -1.83 -2.53 -4.15
CA LEU A 151 -1.52 -3.44 -3.05
C LEU A 151 -1.28 -4.84 -3.59
N LYS A 152 -0.10 -5.40 -3.29
CA LYS A 152 0.22 -6.81 -3.51
C LYS A 152 0.46 -7.47 -2.15
N ARG A 153 0.08 -8.75 -2.02
CA ARG A 153 0.39 -9.56 -0.84
C ARG A 153 1.07 -10.85 -1.28
N ASP A 154 2.30 -11.06 -0.81
CA ASP A 154 3.03 -12.31 -0.95
C ASP A 154 3.91 -12.52 0.30
N PHE A 155 4.27 -13.78 0.59
CA PHE A 155 5.09 -14.15 1.78
C PHE A 155 4.59 -13.59 3.13
N GLY A 156 3.29 -13.33 3.26
CA GLY A 156 2.71 -12.72 4.47
C GLY A 156 2.96 -11.22 4.62
N ILE A 157 3.65 -10.60 3.67
CA ILE A 157 4.00 -9.17 3.63
C ILE A 157 3.03 -8.42 2.70
N PHE A 158 2.74 -7.17 3.04
CA PHE A 158 2.03 -6.25 2.16
C PHE A 158 3.02 -5.37 1.40
N HIS A 159 2.85 -5.27 0.08
CA HIS A 159 3.67 -4.45 -0.79
C HIS A 159 2.82 -3.36 -1.41
N VAL A 160 3.15 -2.11 -1.12
CA VAL A 160 2.58 -0.93 -1.78
C VAL A 160 3.52 -0.54 -2.92
N LEU A 161 3.05 -0.77 -4.14
CA LEU A 161 3.85 -0.67 -5.37
C LEU A 161 3.29 0.39 -6.30
N PRO A 162 4.14 1.16 -7.01
CA PRO A 162 3.66 2.08 -8.03
C PRO A 162 3.11 1.28 -9.22
N ILE A 163 1.91 1.64 -9.68
CA ILE A 163 1.27 1.02 -10.86
C ILE A 163 1.06 2.01 -12.00
N GLN A 164 0.95 3.31 -11.69
CA GLN A 164 0.96 4.38 -12.70
C GLN A 164 1.67 5.64 -12.19
N THR A 165 2.30 6.39 -13.11
CA THR A 165 2.90 7.70 -12.84
C THR A 165 2.76 8.62 -14.06
N LYS A 166 2.99 9.92 -13.90
CA LYS A 166 3.05 10.83 -15.05
C LYS A 166 4.37 10.67 -15.79
N ASN A 167 4.30 10.57 -17.12
CA ASN A 167 5.47 10.70 -17.98
C ASN A 167 5.87 12.19 -18.18
N SER A 168 6.89 12.47 -18.99
CA SER A 168 7.35 13.83 -19.28
C SER A 168 6.31 14.72 -19.96
N ALA A 169 5.30 14.14 -20.62
CA ALA A 169 4.17 14.85 -21.23
C ALA A 169 2.98 15.03 -20.27
N GLY A 170 3.12 14.64 -19.00
CA GLY A 170 2.07 14.76 -17.98
C GLY A 170 0.99 13.68 -18.07
N GLN A 171 1.15 12.70 -18.96
CA GLN A 171 0.18 11.62 -19.16
C GLN A 171 0.43 10.49 -18.16
N MET A 172 -0.65 9.94 -17.62
CA MET A 172 -0.58 8.76 -16.76
C MET A 172 -0.20 7.53 -17.58
N VAL A 173 0.93 6.92 -17.24
CA VAL A 173 1.44 5.69 -17.87
C VAL A 173 1.57 4.58 -16.84
N LYS A 174 1.36 3.33 -17.27
CA LYS A 174 1.60 2.15 -16.43
C LYS A 174 3.10 2.02 -16.13
N VAL A 175 3.41 1.65 -14.90
CA VAL A 175 4.77 1.34 -14.47
C VAL A 175 4.79 0.04 -13.69
N SER A 176 5.97 -0.55 -13.56
CA SER A 176 6.22 -1.70 -12.72
C SER A 176 7.26 -1.36 -11.67
N SER A 177 7.27 -2.09 -10.57
CA SER A 177 8.28 -1.90 -9.53
C SER A 177 9.68 -2.24 -10.07
N ILE A 178 10.67 -1.46 -9.64
CA ILE A 178 12.08 -1.74 -9.95
C ILE A 178 12.57 -3.02 -9.27
N LEU A 179 11.97 -3.44 -8.15
CA LEU A 179 12.28 -4.69 -7.46
C LEU A 179 11.68 -5.92 -8.15
N ASP A 180 10.84 -5.77 -9.16
CA ASP A 180 10.39 -6.89 -10.00
C ASP A 180 11.45 -7.28 -11.06
N THR A 181 12.53 -6.52 -11.18
CA THR A 181 13.68 -6.82 -12.04
C THR A 181 14.27 -8.18 -11.68
N ARG A 182 14.47 -9.05 -12.67
CA ARG A 182 15.14 -10.33 -12.47
C ARG A 182 16.64 -10.14 -12.36
N ILE A 183 17.22 -10.66 -11.28
CA ILE A 183 18.64 -10.53 -10.96
C ILE A 183 19.29 -11.92 -10.86
N SER A 184 20.59 -11.96 -11.13
CA SER A 184 21.43 -13.15 -10.92
C SER A 184 22.78 -12.73 -10.36
N PHE A 185 23.26 -13.43 -9.34
CA PHE A 185 24.59 -13.27 -8.78
C PHE A 185 25.01 -14.58 -8.09
N PRO A 186 26.31 -14.91 -8.08
CA PRO A 186 26.79 -16.17 -7.52
C PRO A 186 26.47 -16.28 -6.04
N GLU A 187 26.17 -17.50 -5.63
CA GLU A 187 26.08 -17.87 -4.23
C GLU A 187 27.44 -17.69 -3.56
N GLU A 188 27.51 -16.81 -2.58
CA GLU A 188 28.72 -16.58 -1.78
C GLU A 188 28.34 -16.20 -0.36
N GLU A 189 29.20 -16.53 0.60
CA GLU A 189 29.07 -16.02 1.97
C GLU A 189 29.40 -14.53 2.00
N ARG A 190 28.45 -13.73 2.47
CA ARG A 190 28.58 -12.27 2.56
C ARG A 190 28.03 -11.77 3.90
N THR A 191 28.47 -10.60 4.33
CA THR A 191 27.73 -9.87 5.36
C THR A 191 26.37 -9.44 4.81
N GLY A 192 25.42 -9.16 5.69
CA GLY A 192 24.13 -8.64 5.28
C GLY A 192 24.22 -7.33 4.49
N TYR A 193 25.14 -6.43 4.85
CA TYR A 193 25.36 -5.19 4.09
C TYR A 193 25.90 -5.47 2.69
N GLN A 194 26.86 -6.39 2.56
CA GLN A 194 27.39 -6.80 1.25
C GLN A 194 26.31 -7.45 0.38
N THR A 195 25.45 -8.30 0.95
CA THR A 195 24.32 -8.91 0.23
C THR A 195 23.35 -7.85 -0.29
N LEU A 196 22.95 -6.88 0.55
CA LEU A 196 22.10 -5.77 0.14
C LEU A 196 22.73 -4.94 -0.98
N ARG A 197 24.03 -4.66 -0.89
CA ARG A 197 24.77 -3.95 -1.95
C ARG A 197 24.74 -4.71 -3.27
N VAL A 198 25.04 -6.02 -3.27
CA VAL A 198 25.03 -6.84 -4.49
C VAL A 198 23.63 -6.85 -5.12
N ILE A 199 22.57 -6.95 -4.32
CA ILE A 199 21.18 -6.84 -4.83
C ILE A 199 20.97 -5.49 -5.52
N CYS A 200 21.28 -4.37 -4.84
CA CYS A 200 21.14 -3.01 -5.38
C CYS A 200 21.98 -2.78 -6.64
N GLU A 201 23.24 -3.21 -6.65
CA GLU A 201 24.16 -3.10 -7.79
C GLU A 201 23.67 -3.91 -8.98
N THR A 202 23.14 -5.12 -8.74
CA THR A 202 22.61 -5.97 -9.82
C THR A 202 21.33 -5.40 -10.43
N ILE A 203 20.42 -4.84 -9.61
CA ILE A 203 19.25 -4.09 -10.11
C ILE A 203 19.71 -2.88 -10.93
N SER A 204 20.70 -2.13 -10.42
CA SER A 204 21.22 -0.94 -11.10
C SER A 204 21.76 -1.27 -12.48
N LYS A 205 22.61 -2.29 -12.55
CA LYS A 205 23.18 -2.78 -13.80
C LYS A 205 22.11 -3.24 -14.80
N SER A 206 21.07 -3.90 -14.31
CA SER A 206 20.02 -4.47 -15.16
C SER A 206 19.02 -3.43 -15.68
N THR A 207 18.80 -2.35 -14.92
CA THR A 207 17.77 -1.34 -15.23
C THR A 207 18.34 -0.02 -15.75
N GLY A 208 19.66 0.17 -15.65
CA GLY A 208 20.32 1.47 -15.91
C GLY A 208 19.89 2.57 -14.93
N THR A 209 19.18 2.24 -13.86
CA THR A 209 18.71 3.19 -12.84
C THR A 209 19.47 2.90 -11.56
N GLU A 210 20.19 3.88 -11.04
CA GLU A 210 20.96 3.68 -9.82
C GLU A 210 20.03 3.29 -8.65
N VAL A 211 20.39 2.22 -7.96
CA VAL A 211 19.77 1.75 -6.73
C VAL A 211 20.89 1.57 -5.72
N THR A 212 20.76 2.21 -4.56
CA THR A 212 21.76 2.19 -3.51
C THR A 212 21.17 1.77 -2.18
N VAL A 213 22.02 1.33 -1.26
CA VAL A 213 21.63 1.09 0.13
C VAL A 213 21.48 2.44 0.83
N GLY A 214 20.28 2.71 1.33
CA GLY A 214 19.97 3.90 2.12
C GLY A 214 20.18 3.66 3.62
N THR A 215 19.23 4.12 4.44
CA THR A 215 19.28 3.92 5.89
C THR A 215 18.90 2.49 6.25
N ILE A 216 19.80 1.81 6.97
CA ILE A 216 19.59 0.45 7.48
C ILE A 216 20.13 0.33 8.93
N PRO A 217 19.70 -0.70 9.70
CA PRO A 217 20.37 -1.16 10.92
C PRO A 217 21.81 -1.65 10.66
N LEU A 218 22.73 -0.72 10.39
CA LEU A 218 24.06 -1.02 9.86
C LEU A 218 24.84 -2.02 10.73
N ASN A 219 24.83 -1.82 12.05
CA ASN A 219 25.51 -2.72 12.99
C ASN A 219 24.97 -4.15 12.93
N PHE A 220 23.67 -4.34 12.70
CA PHE A 220 23.07 -5.65 12.53
C PHE A 220 23.56 -6.28 11.22
N PHE A 221 23.45 -5.56 10.10
CA PHE A 221 23.77 -6.08 8.78
C PHE A 221 25.28 -6.27 8.51
N ILE A 222 26.16 -5.56 9.23
CA ILE A 222 27.62 -5.83 9.17
C ILE A 222 27.96 -7.13 9.92
N ARG A 223 27.23 -7.47 10.98
CA ARG A 223 27.49 -8.64 11.83
C ARG A 223 26.80 -9.90 11.34
N TYR A 224 25.60 -9.76 10.78
CA TYR A 224 24.87 -10.86 10.17
C TYR A 224 25.61 -11.35 8.93
N ARG A 225 25.79 -12.67 8.81
CA ARG A 225 26.39 -13.35 7.66
C ARG A 225 25.41 -14.39 7.13
N SER A 226 25.33 -14.50 5.82
CA SER A 226 24.52 -15.50 5.13
C SER A 226 25.20 -15.89 3.83
N THR A 227 24.94 -17.12 3.37
CA THR A 227 25.31 -17.57 2.03
C THR A 227 24.11 -17.36 1.13
N GLU A 228 24.20 -16.42 0.20
CA GLU A 228 23.09 -16.03 -0.65
C GLU A 228 23.55 -15.92 -2.11
N GLY A 229 22.69 -16.40 -3.00
CA GLY A 229 22.81 -16.27 -4.45
C GLY A 229 21.43 -16.02 -5.07
N ALA A 230 21.43 -15.71 -6.37
CA ALA A 230 20.19 -15.64 -7.14
C ALA A 230 20.44 -16.09 -8.58
N THR A 231 19.48 -16.81 -9.16
CA THR A 231 19.51 -17.21 -10.58
C THR A 231 18.20 -16.84 -11.26
N ASN A 232 18.21 -15.73 -11.99
CA ASN A 232 17.06 -15.20 -12.74
C ASN A 232 15.81 -14.99 -11.88
N GLU A 233 15.97 -14.49 -10.66
CA GLU A 233 14.88 -14.31 -9.69
C GLU A 233 14.48 -12.83 -9.58
N PRO A 234 13.19 -12.49 -9.35
CA PRO A 234 12.80 -11.12 -9.03
C PRO A 234 13.55 -10.63 -7.78
N ALA A 235 14.15 -9.44 -7.87
CA ALA A 235 14.96 -8.89 -6.78
C ALA A 235 14.18 -8.75 -5.46
N ARG A 236 12.87 -8.49 -5.54
CA ARG A 236 11.95 -8.50 -4.40
C ARG A 236 11.98 -9.83 -3.66
N ASN A 237 11.90 -10.95 -4.38
CA ASN A 237 11.85 -12.28 -3.77
C ASN A 237 13.18 -12.59 -3.09
N VAL A 238 14.30 -12.23 -3.74
CA VAL A 238 15.65 -12.37 -3.16
C VAL A 238 15.76 -11.53 -1.88
N LEU A 239 15.28 -10.28 -1.89
CA LEU A 239 15.28 -9.40 -0.73
C LEU A 239 14.40 -9.95 0.41
N VAL A 240 13.20 -10.46 0.10
CA VAL A 240 12.31 -11.09 1.09
C VAL A 240 12.97 -12.32 1.71
N ARG A 241 13.55 -13.21 0.89
CA ARG A 241 14.26 -14.41 1.35
C ARG A 241 15.40 -14.02 2.30
N PHE A 242 16.28 -13.13 1.85
CA PHE A 242 17.42 -12.67 2.64
C PHE A 242 16.99 -12.06 3.97
N LEU A 243 16.04 -11.11 3.96
CA LEU A 243 15.58 -10.46 5.19
C LEU A 243 14.88 -11.43 6.15
N SER A 244 14.12 -12.38 5.62
CA SER A 244 13.46 -13.42 6.43
C SER A 244 14.48 -14.37 7.06
N GLY A 245 15.59 -14.67 6.36
CA GLY A 245 16.70 -15.49 6.85
C GLY A 245 17.43 -14.90 8.07
N THR A 246 17.23 -13.60 8.35
CA THR A 246 17.83 -12.94 9.52
C THR A 246 17.18 -13.31 10.85
N GLY A 247 15.96 -13.87 10.82
CA GLY A 247 15.13 -14.11 12.00
C GLY A 247 14.49 -12.85 12.62
N ALA A 248 14.88 -11.66 12.16
CA ALA A 248 14.29 -10.39 12.56
C ALA A 248 13.18 -9.97 11.59
N ARG A 249 12.22 -9.18 12.09
CA ARG A 249 11.13 -8.64 11.28
C ARG A 249 11.54 -7.30 10.71
N PHE A 250 11.64 -7.24 9.38
CA PHE A 250 11.96 -6.01 8.66
C PHE A 250 10.82 -5.61 7.73
N TYR A 251 10.78 -4.31 7.43
CA TYR A 251 10.10 -3.73 6.27
C TYR A 251 11.06 -2.77 5.56
N TRP A 252 10.73 -2.38 4.34
CA TRP A 252 11.56 -1.43 3.58
C TRP A 252 10.75 -0.34 2.91
N LEU A 253 11.41 0.79 2.71
CA LEU A 253 10.96 1.95 1.98
C LEU A 253 11.99 2.24 0.88
N LEU A 254 11.58 2.10 -0.37
CA LEU A 254 12.43 2.37 -1.53
C LEU A 254 12.11 3.75 -2.08
N PHE A 255 12.96 4.73 -1.82
CA PHE A 255 12.70 6.13 -2.17
C PHE A 255 13.40 6.55 -3.44
N TYR A 256 12.66 7.13 -4.38
CA TYR A 256 13.21 7.73 -5.59
C TYR A 256 13.66 9.16 -5.30
N GLY A 257 14.92 9.46 -5.57
CA GLY A 257 15.49 10.80 -5.47
C GLY A 257 15.47 11.53 -6.80
N ALA A 258 14.48 12.40 -7.01
CA ALA A 258 14.32 13.11 -8.28
C ALA A 258 15.56 13.92 -8.72
N GLY A 259 16.30 14.50 -7.77
CA GLY A 259 17.51 15.29 -8.07
C GLY A 259 18.71 14.49 -8.58
N TRP A 260 18.81 13.20 -8.27
CA TRP A 260 19.90 12.33 -8.72
C TRP A 260 19.42 11.11 -9.54
N GLN A 261 18.10 10.98 -9.72
CA GLN A 261 17.44 10.02 -10.61
C GLN A 261 17.68 8.55 -10.28
N GLY A 262 17.73 8.19 -9.00
CA GLY A 262 17.79 6.79 -8.57
C GLY A 262 17.07 6.52 -7.26
N TYR A 263 17.22 5.29 -6.76
CA TYR A 263 16.52 4.77 -5.60
C TYR A 263 17.44 4.50 -4.41
N ALA A 264 17.00 4.87 -3.21
CA ALA A 264 17.63 4.47 -1.96
C ALA A 264 16.76 3.42 -1.24
N LEU A 265 17.31 2.23 -1.00
CA LEU A 265 16.66 1.16 -0.24
C LEU A 265 16.87 1.39 1.26
N ASN A 266 15.81 1.78 1.96
CA ASN A 266 15.83 1.97 3.40
C ASN A 266 15.15 0.79 4.07
N ILE A 267 15.79 0.19 5.07
CA ILE A 267 15.28 -0.99 5.79
C ILE A 267 15.11 -0.62 7.24
N GLN A 268 13.98 -0.96 7.83
CA GLN A 268 13.64 -0.66 9.21
C GLN A 268 13.11 -1.91 9.90
N ALA A 269 13.40 -2.05 11.19
CA ALA A 269 12.81 -3.11 12.01
C ALA A 269 11.31 -2.83 12.18
N ALA A 270 10.48 -3.84 11.92
CA ALA A 270 9.06 -3.78 12.23
C ALA A 270 8.88 -4.02 13.74
N PRO A 271 8.07 -3.21 14.44
CA PRO A 271 7.78 -3.48 15.85
C PRO A 271 6.96 -4.77 15.99
N ASP A 272 7.00 -5.34 17.18
CA ASP A 272 6.10 -6.43 17.52
C ASP A 272 4.63 -5.96 17.44
N PRO A 273 3.72 -6.81 16.97
CA PRO A 273 2.29 -6.51 17.01
C PRO A 273 1.86 -6.18 18.45
N PRO A 274 0.90 -5.24 18.62
CA PRO A 274 0.35 -4.95 19.94
C PRO A 274 -0.13 -6.22 20.62
N LYS A 275 0.33 -6.45 21.86
CA LYS A 275 -0.21 -7.54 22.68
C LYS A 275 -1.67 -7.21 23.02
N PRO A 276 -2.57 -8.20 23.04
CA PRO A 276 -3.90 -7.99 23.60
C PRO A 276 -3.77 -7.40 25.01
N PRO A 277 -4.70 -6.53 25.44
CA PRO A 277 -4.74 -6.10 26.83
C PRO A 277 -4.69 -7.35 27.70
N GLN A 278 -3.66 -7.48 28.54
CA GLN A 278 -3.70 -8.49 29.58
C GLN A 278 -4.85 -8.05 30.48
N GLY A 279 -5.96 -8.79 30.49
CA GLY A 279 -7.09 -8.52 31.37
C GLY A 279 -6.54 -8.25 32.76
N LYS A 280 -6.95 -7.12 33.37
CA LYS A 280 -6.49 -6.76 34.72
C LYS A 280 -6.76 -7.98 35.59
N MET A 281 -5.71 -8.63 36.09
CA MET A 281 -5.89 -9.64 37.14
C MET A 281 -6.51 -8.91 38.32
N ASP A 282 -7.64 -9.41 38.81
CA ASP A 282 -8.12 -8.95 40.09
C ASP A 282 -7.11 -9.35 41.20
N PRO A 283 -7.21 -8.78 42.41
CA PRO A 283 -6.33 -9.14 43.52
C PRO A 283 -6.37 -10.63 43.91
N THR A 284 -7.32 -11.40 43.38
CA THR A 284 -7.49 -12.85 43.61
C THR A 284 -6.87 -13.72 42.51
N GLY A 285 -6.24 -13.11 41.50
CA GLY A 285 -5.59 -13.82 40.39
C GLY A 285 -6.56 -14.32 39.32
N ARG A 286 -7.82 -13.86 39.30
CA ARG A 286 -8.77 -14.21 38.24
C ARG A 286 -8.66 -13.24 37.07
N ARG A 287 -8.59 -13.78 35.86
CA ARG A 287 -8.74 -13.02 34.60
C ARG A 287 -10.22 -12.86 34.31
N TYR A 288 -10.67 -11.63 34.10
CA TYR A 288 -11.95 -11.31 33.44
C TYR A 288 -11.67 -10.94 31.98
#